data_AF-A0A9D0NSW7-F1
#
_entry.id   AF-A0A9D0NSW7-F1
#
_cell.length_a   1.000
_cell.length_b   1.000
_cell.length_c   1.000
_cell.angle_alpha   90.00
_cell.angle_beta   90.00
_cell.angle_gamma   90.00
#
_symmetry.space_group_name_H-M   'P 1'
#
loop_
_entity.id
_entity.type
_entity.pdbx_description
1 polymer ?
#
loop_
_entity_poly.entity_id
_entity_poly.type
_entity_poly.pdbx_seq_one_letter_code
_entity_poly.pdbx_strand_id
1 'polypeptide(L)' 'AARSLGLDVGPMSGFDNTQVDQEFFPDGRYASNFLLNLGYGDPAALHPRGPRFEFDEVCAIY' A
#
# COMPACT_ATOMS: atom_id res chain seq x y z
N ALA A 1 2.41 1.85 11.58
CA ALA A 1 3.77 1.48 11.99
C ALA A 1 4.84 2.14 11.13
N ALA A 2 4.96 1.84 9.82
CA ALA A 2 6.04 2.41 8.99
C ALA A 2 6.10 3.96 9.03
N ARG A 3 4.97 4.65 8.82
CA ARG A 3 4.88 6.11 8.94
C ARG A 3 5.29 6.66 10.32
N SER A 4 4.94 5.97 11.42
CA SER A 4 5.35 6.39 12.77
C SER A 4 6.84 6.18 13.04
N LEU A 5 7.50 5.36 12.21
CA LEU A 5 8.95 5.16 12.21
C LEU A 5 9.66 6.08 11.19
N GLY A 6 8.94 7.03 10.58
CA GLY A 6 9.50 7.98 9.61
C GLY A 6 9.64 7.45 8.18
N LEU A 7 9.10 6.26 7.88
CA LEU A 7 9.16 5.66 6.54
C LEU A 7 7.97 6.08 5.66
N ASP A 8 8.26 6.32 4.39
CA ASP A 8 7.27 6.33 3.31
C ASP A 8 6.89 4.91 2.91
N VAL A 9 5.68 4.78 2.38
CA VAL A 9 5.10 3.49 1.95
C VAL A 9 4.42 3.65 0.60
N GLY A 10 4.82 2.84 -0.37
CA GLY A 10 4.13 2.68 -1.65
C GLY A 10 3.38 1.36 -1.72
N PRO A 11 2.08 1.31 -1.40
CA PRO A 11 1.27 0.11 -1.54
C PRO A 11 0.85 -0.12 -3.00
N MET A 12 1.00 -1.35 -3.48
CA MET A 12 0.64 -1.73 -4.85
C MET A 12 -0.11 -3.07 -4.88
N SER A 13 -1.26 -3.08 -5.57
CA SER A 13 -2.01 -4.30 -5.92
C SER A 13 -1.90 -4.66 -7.41
N GLY A 14 -1.34 -3.79 -8.24
CA GLY A 14 -1.21 -3.99 -9.69
C GLY A 14 0.01 -4.81 -10.07
N PHE A 15 0.16 -6.02 -9.52
CA PHE A 15 1.26 -6.95 -9.82
C PHE A 15 0.71 -8.34 -10.16
N ASP A 16 1.56 -9.24 -10.64
CA ASP A 16 1.18 -10.64 -10.89
C ASP A 16 1.25 -11.45 -9.60
N ASN A 17 0.11 -11.63 -8.93
CA ASN A 17 0.00 -12.43 -7.71
C ASN A 17 0.44 -13.89 -7.93
N THR A 18 0.13 -14.48 -9.09
CA THR A 18 0.45 -15.90 -9.35
C THR A 18 1.97 -16.08 -9.42
N GLN A 19 2.66 -15.17 -10.10
CA GLN A 19 4.11 -15.21 -10.18
C GLN A 19 4.76 -15.00 -8.81
N VAL A 20 4.27 -14.05 -8.01
CA VAL A 20 4.78 -13.81 -6.65
C VAL A 20 4.53 -15.01 -5.74
N ASP A 21 3.34 -15.60 -5.79
CA ASP A 21 2.99 -16.74 -4.96
C ASP A 21 3.85 -17.96 -5.30
N GLN A 22 4.08 -18.22 -6.60
CA GLN A 22 4.94 -19.32 -7.04
C GLN A 22 6.39 -19.13 -6.61
N GLU A 23 6.93 -17.91 -6.70
CA GLU A 23 8.32 -17.63 -6.38
C GLU A 23 8.57 -17.65 -4.87
N PHE A 24 7.70 -17.00 -4.08
CA PHE A 24 7.96 -16.77 -2.66
C PHE A 24 7.18 -17.68 -1.71
N PHE A 25 6.06 -18.26 -2.17
CA PHE A 25 5.19 -19.14 -1.37
C PHE A 25 4.85 -20.44 -2.12
N PRO A 26 5.86 -21.20 -2.58
CA PRO A 26 5.65 -22.37 -3.43
C PRO A 26 4.87 -23.51 -2.76
N ASP A 27 4.76 -23.49 -1.42
CA ASP A 27 3.95 -24.45 -0.66
C ASP A 27 2.44 -24.12 -0.64
N GLY A 28 2.04 -22.99 -1.23
CA GLY A 28 0.64 -22.58 -1.40
C GLY A 28 -0.07 -22.20 -0.10
N ARG A 29 0.65 -22.05 1.02
CA ARG A 29 0.05 -21.68 2.31
C ARG A 29 -0.38 -20.23 2.40
N TYR A 30 0.21 -19.39 1.56
CA TYR A 30 -0.01 -17.95 1.53
C TYR A 30 -0.39 -17.50 0.13
N ALA A 31 -1.22 -16.48 0.07
CA ALA A 31 -1.53 -15.74 -1.14
C ALA A 31 -1.08 -14.29 -0.95
N SER A 32 -0.40 -13.75 -1.96
CA SER A 32 0.01 -12.35 -2.00
C SER A 32 -1.22 -11.44 -2.15
N ASN A 33 -1.17 -10.28 -1.49
CA ASN A 33 -2.25 -9.30 -1.50
C ASN A 33 -1.75 -7.93 -1.94
N PHE A 34 -0.80 -7.36 -1.20
CA PHE A 34 -0.14 -6.10 -1.53
C PHE A 34 1.38 -6.25 -1.47
N LEU A 35 2.05 -5.58 -2.40
CA LEU A 35 3.47 -5.26 -2.26
C LEU A 35 3.61 -3.88 -1.62
N LEU A 36 4.53 -3.76 -0.66
CA LEU A 36 4.79 -2.53 0.06
C LEU A 36 6.26 -2.14 -0.09
N ASN A 37 6.54 -1.06 -0.81
CA ASN A 37 7.87 -0.45 -0.83
C ASN A 37 8.02 0.44 0.40
N LEU A 38 9.03 0.16 1.23
CA LEU A 38 9.34 0.94 2.44
C LEU A 38 10.67 1.67 2.24
N GLY A 39 10.72 2.95 2.60
CA GLY A 39 11.94 3.72 2.50
C GLY A 39 11.71 5.21 2.73
N TYR A 40 12.58 6.03 2.15
CA TYR A 40 12.47 7.48 2.17
C TYR A 40 12.23 7.94 0.72
N GLY A 41 11.06 8.54 0.47
CA GLY A 41 10.74 9.11 -0.83
C GLY A 41 11.51 10.41 -1.07
N ASP A 42 11.83 10.70 -2.32
CA ASP A 42 12.34 12.01 -2.72
C ASP A 42 11.22 13.05 -2.60
N PRO A 43 11.30 14.04 -1.69
CA PRO A 43 10.26 15.04 -1.51
C PRO A 43 9.99 15.87 -2.78
N ALA A 44 10.98 16.02 -3.67
CA ALA A 44 10.84 16.76 -4.92
C ALA A 44 10.03 16.00 -5.98
N ALA A 45 9.95 14.68 -5.86
CA ALA A 45 9.21 13.81 -6.79
C ALA A 45 7.80 13.46 -6.30
N LEU A 46 7.41 13.88 -5.10
CA LEU A 46 6.09 13.59 -4.55
C LEU A 46 5.00 14.39 -5.28
N HIS A 47 3.97 13.69 -5.74
CA HIS A 47 2.75 14.33 -6.23
C HIS A 47 1.98 15.02 -5.09
N PRO A 48 1.26 16.11 -5.37
CA PRO A 48 0.30 16.67 -4.41
C PRO A 48 -0.69 15.61 -3.94
N ARG A 49 -1.12 15.73 -2.68
CA ARG A 49 -2.13 14.83 -2.11
C ARG A 49 -3.41 14.93 -2.94
N GLY A 50 -3.90 13.78 -3.42
CA GLY A 50 -5.18 13.71 -4.13
C GLY A 50 -6.38 14.12 -3.26
N PRO A 51 -7.54 14.39 -3.88
CA PRO A 51 -8.75 14.80 -3.15
C PRO A 51 -9.18 13.72 -2.14
N ARG A 52 -9.77 14.16 -1.03
CA ARG A 52 -10.34 13.30 0.01
C ARG A 52 -11.75 13.75 0.26
N PHE A 53 -12.62 12.79 0.55
CA PHE A 53 -13.98 13.07 0.99
C PHE A 53 -13.95 13.77 2.36
N GLU A 54 -14.91 14.67 2.56
CA GLU A 54 -15.28 15.18 3.87
C GLU A 54 -15.90 14.08 4.72
N PHE A 55 -15.95 14.29 6.04
CA PHE A 55 -16.33 13.23 6.98
C PHE A 55 -17.77 12.74 6.76
N ASP A 56 -18.71 13.66 6.59
CA ASP A 56 -20.14 13.40 6.41
C ASP A 56 -20.47 12.74 5.07
N GLU A 57 -19.58 12.85 4.08
CA GLU A 57 -19.72 12.14 2.80
C GLU A 57 -19.50 10.62 2.94
N VAL A 58 -18.74 10.17 3.95
CA VAL A 58 -18.32 8.76 4.08
C VAL A 58 -18.63 8.12 5.43
N CYS A 59 -19.10 8.89 6.41
CA CYS A 59 -19.41 8.40 7.76
C CYS A 59 -20.81 8.83 8.21
N ALA A 60 -21.62 7.86 8.65
CA ALA A 60 -22.92 8.08 9.26
C ALA A 60 -22.86 7.80 10.77
N ILE A 61 -23.47 8.67 11.56
CA ILE A 61 -23.62 8.52 13.01
C ILE A 61 -25.09 8.23 13.29
N TYR A 62 -25.35 7.08 13.91
CA TYR A 62 -26.68 6.62 14.32
C TYR A 62 -26.76 6.53 15.85
#